data_AF-A0A497KZC7-F1
#
_entry.id   AF-A0A497KZC7-F1
#
_cell.length_a   1.000
_cell.length_b   1.000
_cell.length_c   1.000
_cell.angle_alpha   90.00
_cell.angle_beta   90.00
_cell.angle_gamma   90.00
#
_symmetry.space_group_name_H-M   'P 1'
#
loop_
_entity.id
_entity.type
_entity.pdbx_description
1 polymer ?
#
loop_
_entity_poly.entity_id
_entity_poly.type
_entity_poly.pdbx_seq_one_letter_code
_entity_poly.pdbx_strand_id
1 'polypeptide(L)'
;LNSGLPKPDLTILLDAPAEVCWDRIRSCRTHLELFEDPAFLEVVRLRFREVAELLRGRGERIVIVETVRPVEEAHEEIFRAVEAILVGG
;
A
#
# COMPACT_ATOMS: atom_id res chain seq x y z
N LEU A 1 6.27 -21.14 -3.71
CA LEU A 1 6.92 -20.10 -4.53
C LEU A 1 7.56 -18.96 -3.73
N ASN A 2 7.02 -18.50 -2.59
CA ASN A 2 7.61 -17.38 -1.82
C ASN A 2 8.10 -17.72 -0.39
N SER A 3 8.07 -18.99 0.03
CA SER A 3 8.31 -19.38 1.43
C SER A 3 9.74 -19.21 1.94
N GLY A 4 10.70 -18.92 1.05
CA GLY A 4 12.12 -18.69 1.39
C GLY A 4 12.55 -17.23 1.30
N LEU A 5 11.64 -16.31 1.00
CA LEU A 5 11.96 -14.87 0.94
C LEU A 5 12.08 -14.30 2.35
N PRO A 6 13.01 -13.35 2.58
CA PRO A 6 13.10 -12.66 3.86
C PRO A 6 11.79 -11.94 4.16
N LYS A 7 11.36 -12.01 5.42
CA LYS A 7 10.19 -11.28 5.89
C LYS A 7 10.59 -9.83 6.17
N PRO A 8 9.78 -8.85 5.74
CA PRO A 8 10.04 -7.45 6.06
C PRO A 8 9.78 -7.16 7.55
N ASP A 9 10.59 -6.28 8.15
CA ASP A 9 10.37 -5.79 9.52
C ASP A 9 9.11 -4.91 9.64
N LEU A 10 8.73 -4.28 8.52
CA LEU A 10 7.53 -3.47 8.35
C LEU A 10 7.14 -3.46 6.87
N THR A 11 5.86 -3.71 6.59
CA THR A 11 5.25 -3.47 5.27
C THR A 11 4.31 -2.28 5.35
N ILE A 12 4.38 -1.38 4.38
CA ILE A 12 3.49 -0.23 4.26
C ILE A 12 2.63 -0.43 3.02
N LEU A 13 1.32 -0.58 3.21
CA LEU A 13 0.34 -0.62 2.14
C LEU A 13 -0.21 0.79 1.91
N LEU A 14 0.17 1.41 0.80
CA LEU A 14 -0.41 2.67 0.36
C LEU A 14 -1.77 2.39 -0.25
N ASP A 15 -2.83 2.90 0.36
CA ASP A 15 -4.19 2.69 -0.10
C ASP A 15 -4.77 3.99 -0.66
N ALA A 16 -5.38 3.90 -1.84
CA ALA A 16 -6.26 4.91 -2.40
C ALA A 16 -7.31 4.21 -3.28
N PRO A 17 -8.50 4.81 -3.45
CA PRO A 17 -9.49 4.33 -4.41
C PRO A 17 -8.92 4.21 -5.82
N ALA A 18 -9.41 3.23 -6.58
CA ALA A 18 -8.96 2.97 -7.94
C ALA A 18 -9.01 4.22 -8.84
N GLU A 19 -10.06 5.05 -8.70
CA GLU A 19 -10.22 6.28 -9.48
C GLU A 19 -9.11 7.31 -9.20
N VAL A 20 -8.70 7.46 -7.93
CA VAL A 20 -7.60 8.36 -7.55
C VAL A 20 -6.28 7.86 -8.13
N CYS A 21 -6.03 6.56 -8.05
CA CYS A 21 -4.86 5.94 -8.67
C CYS A 21 -4.88 6.10 -10.19
N TRP A 22 -6.05 5.96 -10.80
CA TRP A 22 -6.27 6.11 -12.24
C TRP A 22 -5.94 7.52 -12.73
N ASP A 23 -6.46 8.53 -12.04
CA ASP A 23 -6.18 9.93 -12.38
C ASP A 23 -4.70 10.27 -12.24
N ARG A 24 -4.00 9.71 -11.24
CA ARG A 24 -2.54 9.85 -11.06
C ARG A 24 -1.74 9.18 -12.18
N ILE A 25 -2.14 7.98 -12.60
CA ILE A 25 -1.48 7.26 -13.70
C ILE A 25 -1.61 8.07 -15.00
N ARG A 26 -2.83 8.54 -15.31
CA ARG A 26 -3.13 9.32 -16.52
C ARG A 26 -2.40 10.67 -16.55
N SER A 27 -2.20 11.30 -15.40
CA SER A 27 -1.51 12.60 -15.33
C SER A 27 0.02 12.50 -15.41
N CYS A 28 0.59 11.34 -15.08
CA CYS A 28 2.05 11.15 -15.02
C CYS A 28 2.64 10.28 -16.14
N ARG A 29 1.84 9.50 -16.88
CA ARG A 29 2.34 8.55 -17.90
C ARG A 29 1.81 8.86 -19.30
N THR A 30 2.67 8.72 -20.32
CA THR A 30 2.33 8.87 -21.74
C THR A 30 1.74 7.60 -22.37
N HIS A 31 1.90 6.45 -21.71
CA HIS A 31 1.38 5.16 -22.15
C HIS A 31 0.67 4.45 -21.00
N LEU A 32 -0.50 3.91 -21.33
CA LEU A 32 -1.41 3.17 -20.46
C LEU A 32 -1.10 1.67 -20.57
N GLU A 33 -0.91 0.98 -19.45
CA GLU A 33 -0.64 -0.47 -19.39
C GLU A 33 -1.94 -1.30 -19.49
N LEU A 34 -1.82 -2.61 -19.80
CA LEU A 34 -2.95 -3.52 -20.09
C LEU A 34 -3.94 -3.75 -18.93
N PHE A 35 -3.60 -3.39 -17.69
CA PHE A 35 -4.39 -3.71 -16.46
C PHE A 35 -5.23 -2.54 -15.94
N GLU A 36 -5.53 -1.61 -16.84
CA GLU A 36 -6.04 -0.29 -16.54
C GLU A 36 -7.57 -0.20 -16.68
N ASP A 37 -8.27 -1.13 -16.02
CA ASP A 37 -9.71 -1.05 -15.79
C ASP A 37 -9.95 -0.63 -14.32
N PRO A 38 -10.59 0.53 -14.04
CA PRO A 38 -10.89 0.98 -12.69
C PRO A 38 -11.65 -0.05 -11.83
N ALA A 39 -12.55 -0.84 -12.44
CA ALA A 39 -13.29 -1.87 -11.70
C ALA A 39 -12.35 -3.01 -11.24
N PHE A 40 -11.45 -3.44 -12.12
CA PHE A 40 -10.41 -4.42 -11.77
C PHE A 40 -9.46 -3.89 -10.68
N LEU A 41 -9.01 -2.63 -10.79
CA LEU A 41 -8.14 -2.01 -9.79
C LEU A 41 -8.81 -1.93 -8.40
N GLU A 42 -10.12 -1.69 -8.34
CA GLU A 42 -10.85 -1.68 -7.06
C GLU A 42 -10.94 -3.08 -6.45
N VAL A 43 -11.15 -4.12 -7.26
CA VAL A 43 -11.07 -5.52 -6.79
C VAL A 43 -9.68 -5.81 -6.24
N VAL A 44 -8.62 -5.41 -6.95
CA VAL A 44 -7.23 -5.59 -6.52
C VAL A 44 -6.96 -4.89 -5.19
N ARG A 45 -7.41 -3.63 -5.04
CA ARG A 45 -7.31 -2.87 -3.79
C ARG A 45 -7.94 -3.63 -2.61
N LEU A 46 -9.16 -4.13 -2.77
CA LEU A 46 -9.84 -4.91 -1.74
C LEU A 46 -9.07 -6.18 -1.36
N ARG A 47 -8.51 -6.89 -2.36
CA ARG A 47 -7.67 -8.07 -2.09
C ARG A 47 -6.41 -7.73 -1.32
N PHE A 48 -5.75 -6.62 -1.61
CA PHE A 48 -4.58 -6.18 -0.83
C PHE A 48 -4.95 -5.88 0.63
N ARG A 49 -6.11 -5.26 0.89
CA ARG A 49 -6.61 -5.06 2.25
C ARG A 49 -6.89 -6.38 2.96
N GLU A 50 -7.57 -7.32 2.31
CA GLU A 50 -7.82 -8.67 2.86
C GLU A 50 -6.51 -9.39 3.23
N VAL A 51 -5.50 -9.33 2.35
CA VAL A 51 -4.19 -9.93 2.60
C VAL A 51 -3.46 -9.23 3.75
N ALA A 52 -3.53 -7.90 3.84
CA ALA A 52 -2.92 -7.14 4.92
C ALA A 52 -3.48 -7.56 6.28
N GLU A 53 -4.81 -7.68 6.39
CA GLU A 53 -5.46 -8.13 7.63
C GLU A 53 -5.13 -9.61 7.96
N LEU A 54 -5.13 -10.48 6.95
CA LEU A 54 -4.73 -11.88 7.13
C LEU A 54 -3.30 -12.01 7.67
N LEU A 55 -2.37 -11.23 7.13
CA LEU A 55 -0.96 -11.25 7.49
C LEU A 55 -0.72 -10.60 8.86
N ARG A 56 -1.43 -9.52 9.20
CA ARG A 56 -1.47 -8.96 10.57
C ARG A 56 -1.89 -10.03 11.58
N GLY A 57 -2.93 -10.79 11.28
CA GLY A 57 -3.38 -11.92 12.12
C GLY A 57 -2.35 -13.03 12.28
N ARG A 58 -1.35 -13.11 11.40
CA ARG A 58 -0.22 -14.05 11.47
C ARG A 58 1.04 -13.45 12.13
N GLY A 59 0.95 -12.24 12.66
CA GLY A 59 2.05 -11.55 13.35
C GLY A 59 2.96 -10.73 12.43
N GLU A 60 2.65 -10.56 11.15
CA GLU A 60 3.38 -9.64 10.27
C GLU A 60 3.04 -8.18 10.64
N ARG A 61 4.02 -7.31 10.63
CA ARG A 61 3.82 -5.88 10.89
C ARG A 61 3.46 -5.16 9.58
N ILE A 62 2.17 -4.86 9.43
CA ILE A 62 1.67 -4.13 8.26
C ILE A 62 0.97 -2.85 8.71
N VAL A 63 1.26 -1.73 8.07
CA VAL A 63 0.57 -0.45 8.25
C VAL A 63 -0.12 -0.09 6.94
N ILE A 64 -1.40 0.25 7.00
CA ILE A 64 -2.18 0.70 5.85
C ILE A 64 -2.27 2.22 5.96
N VAL A 65 -1.77 2.93 4.95
CA VAL A 65 -1.72 4.39 4.93
C VAL A 65 -2.67 4.88 3.85
N GLU A 66 -3.69 5.64 4.25
CA GLU A 66 -4.64 6.26 3.32
C GLU A 66 -3.97 7.44 2.62
N THR A 67 -3.87 7.36 1.29
CA THR A 67 -3.16 8.32 0.44
C THR A 67 -4.08 9.21 -0.38
N VAL A 68 -5.39 9.26 -0.07
CA VAL A 68 -6.32 10.26 -0.63
C VAL A 68 -6.06 11.67 -0.07
N ARG A 69 -5.33 11.74 1.06
CA ARG A 69 -4.93 12.94 1.77
C ARG A 69 -3.68 13.60 1.14
N PRO A 70 -3.31 14.82 1.57
CA PRO A 70 -2.05 15.44 1.18
C PRO A 70 -0.85 14.51 1.40
N VAL A 71 0.15 14.62 0.51
CA VAL A 71 1.34 13.75 0.52
C VAL A 71 2.11 13.90 1.84
N GLU A 72 2.11 15.10 2.41
CA GLU A 72 2.79 15.43 3.66
C GLU A 72 2.19 14.64 4.84
N GLU A 73 0.86 14.50 4.90
CA GLU A 73 0.20 13.72 5.96
C GLU A 73 0.52 12.23 5.84
N ALA A 74 0.48 11.69 4.62
CA ALA A 74 0.87 10.30 4.39
C ALA A 74 2.36 10.07 4.70
N HIS A 75 3.22 11.03 4.38
CA HIS A 75 4.64 10.99 4.68
C HIS A 75 4.90 10.97 6.19
N GLU A 76 4.24 11.84 6.96
CA GLU A 76 4.36 11.85 8.42
C GLU A 76 3.92 10.51 9.05
N GLU A 77 2.83 9.93 8.57
CA GLU A 77 2.33 8.64 9.05
C GLU A 77 3.33 7.50 8.76
N ILE A 78 3.86 7.47 7.54
CA ILE A 78 4.92 6.53 7.14
C ILE A 78 6.15 6.71 8.02
N PHE A 79 6.60 7.94 8.22
CA PHE A 79 7.78 8.24 9.02
C PHE A 79 7.62 7.76 10.45
N ARG A 80 6.48 8.03 11.10
CA ARG A 80 6.18 7.54 12.44
C ARG A 80 6.16 6.02 12.52
N ALA A 81 5.59 5.35 11.52
CA ALA A 81 5.56 3.88 11.47
C ALA A 81 6.98 3.29 11.37
N VAL A 82 7.86 3.92 10.58
CA VAL A 82 9.26 3.52 10.43
C VAL A 82 10.06 3.85 11.68
N GLU A 83 9.91 5.03 12.27
CA GLU A 83 10.61 5.43 13.49
C GLU A 83 10.31 4.47 14.66
N ALA A 84 9.04 4.06 14.80
CA ALA A 84 8.62 3.13 15.84
C ALA A 84 9.34 1.78 15.81
N ILE A 85 9.82 1.33 14.64
CA ILE A 85 10.59 0.08 14.52
C ILE A 85 12.11 0.29 14.62
N LEU A 86 12.61 1.50 14.40
CA LEU A 86 14.03 1.83 14.48
C LEU A 86 14.48 2.26 15.87
N VAL A 87 13.62 2.95 16.63
CA VAL A 87 13.94 3.47 17.98
C VAL A 87 13.57 2.47 19.08
N GLY A 88 12.71 1.50 18.78
CA GLY A 88 12.28 0.45 19.72
C GLY A 88 13.08 -0.87 19.66
N GLY A 89 14.26 -0.87 19.04
CA GLY A 89 15.14 -2.04 18.86
C GLY A 89 16.41 -1.97 19.71
#